data_AF-A0A7S4IZR6-F1
#
_entry.id   AF-A0A7S4IZR6-F1
#
_cell.length_a   1.000
_cell.length_b   1.000
_cell.length_c   1.000
_cell.angle_alpha   90.00
_cell.angle_beta   90.00
_cell.angle_gamma   90.00
#
_symmetry.space_group_name_H-M   'P 1'
#
loop_
_entity.id
_entity.type
_entity.pdbx_description
1 polymer ?
#
loop_
_entity_poly.entity_id
_entity_poly.type
_entity_poly.pdbx_seq_one_letter_code
_entity_poly.pdbx_strand_id
1 'polypeptide(L)'
;RTGWLLIFLGGLVLCATVMHSFEKLLEKELELSFFVPLLIGHGGNSGGQTVSTVIRALGSGVVTLRDAPSVIGKEAIAGVLQSIVLVTALTPALVFVMGISVRVSVVVGLTMPVLGLLANTVGATLPFAITWLGKDPALIAGPLMTTSVDSLGLGTYLTIATLYLGLN
;
A
#
# COMPACT_ATOMS: atom_id res chain seq x y z
N ARG A 1 -15.43 18.65 10.02
CA ARG A 1 -14.60 17.43 10.19
C ARG A 1 -15.38 16.17 9.84
N THR A 2 -16.57 15.95 10.40
CA THR A 2 -17.41 14.75 10.15
C THR A 2 -17.74 14.49 8.68
N GLY A 3 -18.12 15.51 7.90
CA GLY A 3 -18.40 15.32 6.46
C GLY A 3 -17.20 14.79 5.66
N TRP A 4 -15.98 15.19 6.05
CA TRP A 4 -14.75 14.71 5.42
C TRP A 4 -14.45 13.24 5.78
N LEU A 5 -14.71 12.87 7.04
CA LEU A 5 -14.58 11.48 7.51
C LEU A 5 -15.60 10.55 6.86
N LEU A 6 -16.82 11.02 6.56
CA LEU A 6 -17.82 10.22 5.84
C LEU A 6 -17.36 9.84 4.43
N ILE A 7 -16.64 10.72 3.74
CA ILE A 7 -16.09 10.42 2.41
C ILE A 7 -15.03 9.31 2.52
N PHE A 8 -14.11 9.40 3.47
CA PHE A 8 -13.09 8.37 3.66
C PHE A 8 -13.63 7.06 4.22
N LEU A 9 -14.72 7.11 4.99
CA LEU A 9 -15.45 5.92 5.40
C LEU A 9 -15.95 5.15 4.17
N GLY A 10 -16.38 5.84 3.11
CA GLY A 10 -16.70 5.21 1.84
C GLY A 10 -15.50 4.46 1.23
N GLY A 11 -14.29 5.00 1.35
CA GLY A 11 -13.05 4.32 0.96
C GLY A 11 -12.78 3.05 1.78
N LEU A 12 -13.07 3.08 3.09
CA LEU A 12 -12.97 1.88 3.94
C LEU A 12 -14.01 0.81 3.56
N VAL A 13 -15.20 1.20 3.12
CA VAL A 13 -16.21 0.26 2.59
C VAL A 13 -15.71 -0.43 1.31
N LEU A 14 -14.96 0.27 0.45
CA LEU A 14 -14.34 -0.35 -0.72
C LEU A 14 -13.33 -1.43 -0.32
N CYS A 15 -12.51 -1.15 0.70
CA CYS A 15 -11.57 -2.10 1.26
C CYS A 15 -12.28 -3.37 1.78
N ALA A 16 -13.39 -3.19 2.51
CA ALA A 16 -14.24 -4.31 2.95
C ALA A 16 -14.85 -5.10 1.77
N THR A 17 -15.26 -4.40 0.71
CA THR A 17 -15.80 -5.04 -0.51
C THR A 17 -14.75 -5.89 -1.22
N VAL A 18 -13.49 -5.43 -1.27
CA VAL A 18 -12.36 -6.20 -1.80
C VAL A 18 -12.19 -7.47 -0.99
N MET A 19 -12.10 -7.37 0.34
CA MET A 19 -11.98 -8.53 1.23
C MET A 19 -13.11 -9.54 1.06
N HIS A 20 -14.36 -9.06 0.99
CA HIS A 20 -15.53 -9.93 0.79
C HIS A 20 -15.48 -10.67 -0.55
N SER A 21 -14.94 -10.04 -1.60
CA SER A 21 -14.78 -10.68 -2.91
C SER A 21 -13.84 -11.90 -2.89
N PHE A 22 -12.98 -12.02 -1.87
CA PHE A 22 -12.04 -13.12 -1.67
C PHE A 22 -12.38 -13.97 -0.42
N GLU A 23 -13.61 -13.88 0.11
CA GLU A 23 -14.03 -14.62 1.32
C GLU A 23 -13.76 -16.13 1.22
N LYS A 24 -14.10 -16.75 0.08
CA LYS A 24 -13.85 -18.18 -0.16
C LYS A 24 -12.37 -18.57 -0.15
N LEU A 25 -11.48 -17.66 -0.55
CA LEU A 25 -10.04 -17.88 -0.49
C LEU A 25 -9.57 -17.86 0.97
N LEU A 26 -10.05 -16.88 1.74
CA LEU A 26 -9.71 -16.72 3.15
C LEU A 26 -10.25 -17.88 4.00
N GLU A 27 -11.40 -18.45 3.66
CA GLU A 27 -11.92 -19.67 4.29
C GLU A 27 -11.03 -20.89 4.03
N LYS A 28 -10.46 -21.00 2.82
CA LYS A 28 -9.56 -22.10 2.44
C LYS A 28 -8.15 -21.94 3.04
N GLU A 29 -7.69 -20.71 3.23
CA GLU A 29 -6.35 -20.40 3.73
C GLU A 29 -6.40 -19.25 4.75
N LEU A 30 -6.78 -19.60 5.98
CA LEU A 30 -6.99 -18.64 7.08
C LEU A 30 -5.73 -17.83 7.45
N GLU A 31 -4.54 -18.40 7.27
CA GLU A 31 -3.27 -17.73 7.54
C GLU A 31 -3.12 -16.41 6.77
N LEU A 32 -3.75 -16.29 5.58
CA LEU A 32 -3.70 -15.06 4.79
C LEU A 32 -4.31 -13.87 5.55
N SER A 33 -5.35 -14.12 6.36
CA SER A 33 -6.03 -13.07 7.13
C SER A 33 -5.12 -12.39 8.17
N PHE A 34 -4.13 -13.13 8.69
CA PHE A 34 -3.20 -12.62 9.71
C PHE A 34 -2.27 -11.53 9.16
N PHE A 35 -2.07 -11.50 7.84
CA PHE A 35 -1.18 -10.54 7.18
C PHE A 35 -1.90 -9.29 6.65
N VAL A 36 -3.23 -9.26 6.68
CA VAL A 36 -4.01 -8.07 6.27
C VAL A 36 -3.58 -6.82 7.07
N PRO A 37 -3.48 -6.84 8.42
CA PRO A 37 -3.04 -5.66 9.17
C PRO A 37 -1.60 -5.27 8.86
N LEU A 38 -0.72 -6.24 8.62
CA LEU A 38 0.69 -6.01 8.29
C LEU A 38 0.81 -5.28 6.95
N LEU A 39 0.08 -5.73 5.93
CA LEU A 39 0.12 -5.14 4.59
C LEU A 39 -0.50 -3.74 4.58
N ILE A 40 -1.67 -3.55 5.21
CA ILE A 40 -2.28 -2.22 5.39
C ILE A 40 -1.32 -1.28 6.11
N GLY A 41 -0.75 -1.73 7.23
CA GLY A 41 0.18 -0.93 8.03
C GLY A 41 1.44 -0.55 7.25
N HIS A 42 2.06 -1.50 6.55
CA HIS A 42 3.25 -1.25 5.73
C HIS A 42 2.95 -0.31 4.57
N GLY A 43 1.86 -0.54 3.83
CA GLY A 43 1.44 0.31 2.72
C GLY A 43 1.18 1.75 3.16
N GLY A 44 0.44 1.94 4.25
CA GLY A 44 0.16 3.25 4.83
C GLY A 44 1.41 3.97 5.35
N ASN A 45 2.32 3.25 6.01
CA ASN A 45 3.57 3.83 6.50
C ASN A 45 4.50 4.25 5.35
N SER A 46 4.71 3.38 4.38
CA SER A 46 5.58 3.64 3.23
C SER A 46 5.03 4.77 2.35
N GLY A 47 3.77 4.66 1.93
CA GLY A 47 3.11 5.69 1.14
C GLY A 47 2.97 7.02 1.90
N GLY A 48 2.72 6.98 3.21
CA GLY A 48 2.62 8.16 4.07
C GLY A 48 3.96 8.90 4.21
N GLN A 49 5.06 8.16 4.33
CA GLN A 49 6.41 8.73 4.30
C GLN A 49 6.69 9.41 2.96
N THR A 50 6.33 8.78 1.85
CA THR A 50 6.48 9.39 0.51
C THR A 50 5.60 10.64 0.37
N VAL A 51 4.33 10.61 0.79
CA VAL A 51 3.44 11.79 0.78
C VAL A 51 4.08 12.96 1.53
N SER A 52 4.56 12.71 2.76
CA SER A 52 5.19 13.75 3.59
C SER A 52 6.44 14.32 2.91
N THR A 53 7.29 13.45 2.37
CA THR A 53 8.52 13.84 1.68
C THR A 53 8.23 14.72 0.47
N VAL A 54 7.28 14.33 -0.38
CA VAL A 54 6.94 15.08 -1.60
C VAL A 54 6.25 16.41 -1.26
N ILE A 55 5.35 16.44 -0.28
CA ILE A 55 4.72 17.70 0.18
C ILE A 55 5.79 18.68 0.68
N ARG A 56 6.75 18.20 1.49
CA ARG A 56 7.84 19.06 1.98
C ARG A 56 8.69 19.60 0.85
N ALA A 57 9.04 18.76 -0.13
CA ALA A 57 9.85 19.17 -1.28
C ALA A 57 9.13 20.18 -2.18
N LEU A 58 7.82 20.01 -2.39
CA LEU A 58 6.97 20.96 -3.11
C LEU A 58 6.87 22.29 -2.34
N GLY A 59 6.61 22.22 -1.04
CA GLY A 59 6.47 23.40 -0.18
C GLY A 59 7.76 24.19 -0.02
N SER A 60 8.93 23.55 -0.10
CA SER A 60 10.23 24.22 -0.09
C SER A 60 10.68 24.72 -1.47
N GLY A 61 9.92 24.45 -2.54
CA GLY A 61 10.28 24.80 -3.92
C GLY A 61 11.49 24.04 -4.49
N VAL A 62 11.94 22.98 -3.81
CA VAL A 62 13.08 22.14 -4.26
C VAL A 62 12.67 21.28 -5.45
N VAL A 63 11.39 20.90 -5.52
CA VAL A 63 10.78 20.25 -6.67
C VAL A 63 9.56 21.04 -7.12
N THR A 64 9.26 20.96 -8.41
CA THR A 64 8.11 21.59 -9.05
C THR A 64 7.22 20.53 -9.70
N LEU A 65 6.03 20.93 -10.17
CA LEU A 65 5.13 20.02 -10.89
C LEU A 65 5.78 19.38 -12.14
N ARG A 66 6.81 20.01 -12.72
CA ARG A 66 7.55 19.46 -13.88
C ARG A 66 8.42 18.26 -13.51
N ASP A 67 8.82 18.16 -12.26
CA ASP A 67 9.69 17.08 -11.75
C ASP A 67 8.91 15.82 -11.40
N ALA A 68 7.56 15.87 -11.45
CA ALA A 68 6.69 14.80 -11.01
C ALA A 68 7.05 13.41 -11.57
N PRO A 69 7.28 13.21 -12.89
CA PRO A 69 7.62 11.89 -13.40
C PRO A 69 8.93 11.33 -12.82
N SER A 70 9.94 12.18 -12.64
CA SER A 70 11.25 11.81 -12.08
C SER A 70 11.13 11.45 -10.59
N VAL A 71 10.39 12.25 -9.83
CA VAL A 71 10.17 12.01 -8.40
C VAL A 71 9.34 10.76 -8.18
N ILE A 72 8.23 10.58 -8.91
CA ILE A 72 7.37 9.39 -8.81
C ILE A 72 8.18 8.13 -9.13
N GLY A 73 8.98 8.13 -10.20
CA GLY A 73 9.82 6.98 -10.55
C GLY A 73 10.86 6.65 -9.48
N LYS A 74 11.50 7.65 -8.88
CA LYS A 74 12.47 7.45 -7.79
C LYS A 74 11.82 6.85 -6.54
N GLU A 75 10.68 7.40 -6.13
CA GLU A 75 9.93 6.92 -4.95
C GLU A 75 9.38 5.51 -5.16
N ALA A 76 8.89 5.21 -6.36
CA ALA A 76 8.43 3.88 -6.76
C ALA A 76 9.54 2.83 -6.61
N ILE A 77 10.73 3.11 -7.13
CA ILE A 77 11.90 2.22 -7.00
C ILE A 77 12.33 2.11 -5.54
N ALA A 78 12.38 3.22 -4.80
CA ALA A 78 12.71 3.21 -3.38
C ALA A 78 11.76 2.31 -2.57
N GLY A 79 10.46 2.35 -2.88
CA GLY A 79 9.44 1.52 -2.22
C GLY A 79 9.62 0.03 -2.48
N VAL A 80 9.97 -0.35 -3.71
CA VAL A 80 10.30 -1.74 -4.06
C VAL A 80 11.53 -2.20 -3.28
N LEU A 81 12.62 -1.44 -3.32
CA LEU A 81 13.88 -1.80 -2.66
C LEU A 81 13.70 -1.92 -1.14
N GLN A 82 13.03 -0.96 -0.52
CA GLN A 82 12.71 -0.99 0.92
C GLN A 82 11.88 -2.23 1.27
N SER A 83 10.88 -2.56 0.46
CA SER A 83 10.01 -3.71 0.73
C SER A 83 10.73 -5.05 0.54
N ILE A 84 11.67 -5.15 -0.41
CA ILE A 84 12.53 -6.33 -0.57
C ILE A 84 13.39 -6.55 0.69
N VAL A 85 14.02 -5.49 1.19
CA VAL A 85 14.85 -5.57 2.41
C VAL A 85 14.00 -6.01 3.60
N LEU A 86 12.84 -5.38 3.79
CA LEU A 86 11.93 -5.68 4.90
C LEU A 86 11.38 -7.10 4.83
N VAL A 87 10.96 -7.56 3.66
CA VAL A 87 10.38 -8.91 3.54
C VAL A 87 11.44 -10.00 3.68
N THR A 88 12.67 -9.75 3.25
CA THR A 88 13.80 -10.66 3.45
C THR A 88 14.10 -10.83 4.94
N ALA A 89 14.02 -9.74 5.72
CA ALA A 89 14.18 -9.78 7.17
C ALA A 89 12.98 -10.42 7.89
N LEU A 90 11.76 -10.22 7.37
CA LEU A 90 10.52 -10.73 7.96
C LEU A 90 10.32 -12.24 7.73
N THR A 91 10.63 -12.75 6.54
CA THR A 91 10.29 -14.12 6.12
C THR A 91 10.78 -15.21 7.08
N PRO A 92 12.02 -15.19 7.61
CA PRO A 92 12.46 -16.18 8.59
C PRO A 92 11.62 -16.16 9.88
N ALA A 93 11.20 -14.98 10.34
CA ALA A 93 10.35 -14.86 11.53
C ALA A 93 8.96 -15.46 11.29
N LEU A 94 8.39 -15.28 10.09
CA LEU A 94 7.09 -15.88 9.75
C LEU A 94 7.13 -17.41 9.85
N VAL A 95 8.16 -18.02 9.28
CA VAL A 95 8.28 -19.48 9.23
C VAL A 95 8.70 -20.06 10.58
N PHE A 96 9.80 -19.55 11.15
CA PHE A 96 10.44 -20.20 12.30
C PHE A 96 9.91 -19.74 13.66
N VAL A 97 9.35 -18.52 13.75
CA VAL A 97 8.83 -17.98 15.01
C VAL A 97 7.31 -18.09 15.08
N MET A 98 6.61 -17.72 14.00
CA MET A 98 5.15 -17.73 13.96
C MET A 98 4.56 -19.05 13.47
N GLY A 99 5.38 -19.95 12.90
CA GLY A 99 4.93 -21.24 12.39
C GLY A 99 4.02 -21.13 11.15
N ILE A 100 4.09 -20.00 10.43
CA ILE A 100 3.30 -19.75 9.23
C ILE A 100 3.76 -20.68 8.11
N SER A 101 2.82 -21.19 7.33
CA SER A 101 3.14 -22.06 6.21
C SER A 101 4.10 -21.38 5.23
N VAL A 102 5.01 -22.17 4.64
CA VAL A 102 5.96 -21.68 3.64
C VAL A 102 5.21 -21.07 2.43
N ARG A 103 4.08 -21.66 2.05
CA ARG A 103 3.26 -21.19 0.93
C ARG A 103 2.75 -19.76 1.18
N VAL A 104 2.18 -19.50 2.35
CA VAL A 104 1.69 -18.17 2.71
C VAL A 104 2.84 -17.17 2.90
N SER A 105 3.95 -17.62 3.49
CA SER A 105 5.16 -16.81 3.62
C SER A 105 5.69 -16.34 2.25
N VAL A 106 5.65 -17.20 1.23
CA VAL A 106 6.02 -16.83 -0.15
C VAL A 106 5.03 -15.84 -0.76
N VAL A 107 3.72 -16.01 -0.55
CA VAL A 107 2.70 -15.05 -1.02
C VAL A 107 2.97 -13.65 -0.43
N VAL A 108 3.24 -13.56 0.88
CA VAL A 108 3.63 -12.29 1.53
C VAL A 108 4.94 -11.75 0.92
N GLY A 109 5.92 -12.64 0.72
CA GLY A 109 7.18 -12.40 0.01
C GLY A 109 7.02 -11.69 -1.33
N LEU A 110 6.16 -12.23 -2.18
CA LEU A 110 5.88 -11.70 -3.52
C LEU A 110 5.05 -10.42 -3.48
N THR A 111 4.16 -10.29 -2.50
CA THR A 111 3.25 -9.15 -2.37
C THR A 111 3.98 -7.89 -1.92
N MET A 112 4.91 -8.00 -0.97
CA MET A 112 5.56 -6.84 -0.35
C MET A 112 6.24 -5.89 -1.36
N PRO A 113 7.06 -6.36 -2.33
CA PRO A 113 7.64 -5.48 -3.35
C PRO A 113 6.61 -4.77 -4.22
N VAL A 114 5.53 -5.47 -4.61
CA VAL A 114 4.44 -4.90 -5.42
C VAL A 114 3.65 -3.87 -4.61
N LEU A 115 3.40 -4.15 -3.33
CA LEU A 115 2.77 -3.22 -2.40
C LEU A 115 3.64 -1.97 -2.22
N GLY A 116 4.95 -2.11 -2.05
CA GLY A 116 5.88 -0.98 -1.96
C GLY A 116 5.89 -0.12 -3.22
N LEU A 117 5.84 -0.75 -4.40
CA LEU A 117 5.70 -0.06 -5.68
C LEU A 117 4.41 0.77 -5.71
N LEU A 118 3.28 0.15 -5.39
CA LEU A 118 1.96 0.80 -5.41
C LEU A 118 1.88 1.93 -4.39
N ALA A 119 2.28 1.67 -3.15
CA ALA A 119 2.19 2.61 -2.04
C ALA A 119 2.99 3.89 -2.31
N ASN A 120 4.23 3.74 -2.78
CA ASN A 120 5.09 4.89 -3.03
C ASN A 120 4.74 5.59 -4.34
N THR A 121 4.27 4.87 -5.36
CA THR A 121 3.78 5.51 -6.59
C THR A 121 2.55 6.37 -6.30
N VAL A 122 1.57 5.83 -5.57
CA VAL A 122 0.37 6.58 -5.16
C VAL A 122 0.77 7.73 -4.23
N GLY A 123 1.61 7.46 -3.24
CA GLY A 123 2.08 8.45 -2.27
C GLY A 123 2.84 9.61 -2.90
N ALA A 124 3.63 9.36 -3.96
CA ALA A 124 4.33 10.41 -4.69
C ALA A 124 3.40 11.17 -5.65
N THR A 125 2.48 10.46 -6.31
CA THR A 125 1.60 11.04 -7.33
C THR A 125 0.57 12.00 -6.72
N LEU A 126 -0.01 11.64 -5.58
CA LEU A 126 -1.12 12.39 -4.99
C LEU A 126 -0.77 13.85 -4.65
N PRO A 127 0.35 14.18 -3.99
CA PRO A 127 0.74 15.57 -3.74
C PRO A 127 0.86 16.41 -5.01
N PHE A 128 1.47 15.88 -6.09
CA PHE A 128 1.55 16.57 -7.37
C PHE A 128 0.18 16.78 -8.00
N ALA A 129 -0.66 15.74 -8.04
CA ALA A 129 -1.99 15.81 -8.61
C ALA A 129 -2.89 16.83 -7.88
N ILE A 130 -2.87 16.82 -6.55
CA ILE A 130 -3.67 17.75 -5.73
C ILE A 130 -3.17 19.19 -5.89
N THR A 131 -1.85 19.39 -5.92
CA THR A 131 -1.24 20.71 -6.14
C THR A 131 -1.57 21.24 -7.54
N TRP A 132 -1.54 20.38 -8.56
CA TRP A 132 -1.94 20.73 -9.93
C TRP A 132 -3.41 21.16 -10.02
N LEU A 133 -4.28 20.55 -9.22
CA LEU A 133 -5.69 20.95 -9.08
C LEU A 133 -5.89 22.24 -8.24
N GLY A 134 -4.83 22.89 -7.78
CA GLY A 134 -4.90 24.11 -6.97
C GLY A 134 -5.43 23.90 -5.55
N LYS A 135 -5.37 22.66 -5.03
CA LYS A 135 -5.81 22.28 -3.67
C LYS A 135 -4.61 22.05 -2.77
N ASP A 136 -4.82 22.10 -1.46
CA ASP A 136 -3.79 21.83 -0.46
C ASP A 136 -3.55 20.31 -0.30
N PRO A 137 -2.38 19.78 -0.72
CA PRO A 137 -2.06 18.37 -0.57
C PRO A 137 -1.91 17.93 0.89
N ALA A 138 -1.56 18.82 1.82
CA ALA A 138 -1.39 18.48 3.24
C ALA A 138 -2.69 18.03 3.90
N LEU A 139 -3.84 18.48 3.39
CA LEU A 139 -5.16 18.12 3.91
C LEU A 139 -5.72 16.82 3.30
N ILE A 140 -5.37 16.52 2.05
CA ILE A 140 -6.07 15.52 1.22
C ILE A 140 -5.21 14.29 0.95
N ALA A 141 -3.91 14.47 0.70
CA ALA A 141 -3.06 13.42 0.15
C ALA A 141 -2.91 12.22 1.10
N GLY A 142 -2.72 12.46 2.41
CA GLY A 142 -2.52 11.41 3.40
C GLY A 142 -3.71 10.43 3.48
N PRO A 143 -4.92 10.90 3.83
CA PRO A 143 -6.09 10.03 3.90
C PRO A 143 -6.41 9.33 2.57
N LEU A 144 -6.32 10.06 1.45
CA LEU A 144 -6.60 9.49 0.12
C LEU A 144 -5.56 8.43 -0.28
N MET A 145 -4.30 8.63 0.11
CA MET A 145 -3.24 7.63 -0.06
C MET A 145 -3.59 6.37 0.72
N THR A 146 -3.90 6.47 2.02
CA THR A 146 -4.21 5.29 2.84
C THR A 146 -5.36 4.48 2.26
N THR A 147 -6.51 5.10 1.95
CA THR A 147 -7.66 4.38 1.41
C THR A 147 -7.39 3.72 0.05
N SER A 148 -6.57 4.37 -0.78
CA SER A 148 -6.20 3.84 -2.10
C SER A 148 -5.27 2.64 -1.96
N VAL A 149 -4.24 2.76 -1.11
CA VAL A 149 -3.24 1.72 -0.89
C VAL A 149 -3.85 0.52 -0.17
N ASP A 150 -4.79 0.72 0.76
CA ASP A 150 -5.48 -0.39 1.43
C ASP A 150 -6.25 -1.24 0.42
N SER A 151 -7.09 -0.61 -0.41
CA SER A 151 -7.93 -1.32 -1.37
C SER A 151 -7.09 -1.99 -2.47
N LEU A 152 -6.13 -1.27 -3.05
CA LEU A 152 -5.27 -1.79 -4.12
C LEU A 152 -4.29 -2.84 -3.59
N GLY A 153 -3.75 -2.62 -2.40
CA GLY A 153 -2.79 -3.50 -1.74
C GLY A 153 -3.43 -4.84 -1.37
N LEU A 154 -4.60 -4.83 -0.74
CA LEU A 154 -5.34 -6.05 -0.43
C LEU A 154 -5.79 -6.79 -1.69
N GLY A 155 -6.30 -6.06 -2.69
CA GLY A 155 -6.68 -6.67 -3.96
C GLY A 155 -5.49 -7.38 -4.62
N THR A 156 -4.33 -6.73 -4.62
CA THR A 156 -3.08 -7.31 -5.15
C THR A 156 -2.64 -8.53 -4.35
N TYR A 157 -2.62 -8.43 -3.02
CA TYR A 157 -2.27 -9.53 -2.12
C TYR A 157 -3.11 -10.79 -2.37
N LEU A 158 -4.43 -10.62 -2.38
CA LEU A 158 -5.37 -11.73 -2.52
C LEU A 158 -5.38 -12.28 -3.94
N THR A 159 -5.13 -11.44 -4.95
CA THR A 159 -4.92 -11.90 -6.33
C THR A 159 -3.65 -12.75 -6.45
N ILE A 160 -2.52 -12.30 -5.88
CA ILE A 160 -1.28 -13.07 -5.86
C ILE A 160 -1.49 -14.40 -5.12
N ALA A 161 -2.20 -14.37 -3.99
CA ALA A 161 -2.55 -15.58 -3.23
C ALA A 161 -3.39 -16.56 -4.06
N THR A 162 -4.43 -16.08 -4.73
CA THR A 162 -5.31 -16.86 -5.62
C THR A 162 -4.48 -17.57 -6.70
N LEU A 163 -3.64 -16.80 -7.40
CA LEU A 163 -2.81 -17.31 -8.49
C LEU A 163 -1.75 -18.31 -8.02
N TYR A 164 -1.09 -18.03 -6.89
CA TYR A 164 -0.01 -18.86 -6.37
C TYR A 164 -0.51 -20.16 -5.73
N LEU A 165 -1.61 -20.09 -4.98
CA LEU A 165 -2.19 -21.25 -4.30
C LEU A 165 -3.05 -22.12 -5.24
N GLY A 166 -3.41 -21.59 -6.43
CA GLY A 166 -4.27 -22.28 -7.39
C GLY A 166 -5.70 -22.46 -6.88
N LEU A 167 -6.16 -21.56 -6.00
CA LEU A 167 -7.46 -21.63 -5.35
C LEU A 167 -8.41 -20.65 -6.03
N ASN A 168 -9.29 -21.15 -6.90
CA ASN A 168 -10.46 -20.43 -7.41
C ASN A 168 -11.71 -20.70 -6.56
#